data_AF-X0TUN8-F1
#
_entry.id   AF-X0TUN8-F1
#
_cell.length_a   1.000
_cell.length_b   1.000
_cell.length_c   1.000
_cell.angle_alpha   90.00
_cell.angle_beta   90.00
_cell.angle_gamma   90.00
#
_symmetry.space_group_name_H-M   'P 1'
#
loop_
_entity.id
_entity.type
_entity.pdbx_description
1 polymer ?
#
loop_
_entity_poly.entity_id
_entity_poly.type
_entity_poly.pdbx_seq_one_letter_code
_entity_poly.pdbx_strand_id
1 'polypeptide(L)'
;QSAVLFADDIKRKLKSDFRGFDELEIWGDPSGDYPGEQIEDTAMDILRAKGIPVQSCDTNVFTMRREAVTAQLTRLTITGRPGMAVSPKARVFRKGMLGGYQYKRVQVVGDMRFHDKPNKNIYSHICEAGQYLFLGAGEGDALVIREIPNRVTHVNRHQKRIRRTA
;
A
#
# COMPACT_ATOMS: atom_id res chain seq x y z
N GLN A 1 -4.93 -16.26 16.10
CA GLN A 1 -3.53 -16.17 16.60
C GLN A 1 -3.41 -14.84 17.36
N SER A 2 -2.75 -14.80 18.51
CA SER A 2 -2.53 -13.55 19.24
C SER A 2 -1.42 -12.71 18.58
N ALA A 3 -1.44 -11.39 18.79
CA ALA A 3 -0.41 -10.48 18.27
C ALA A 3 1.00 -10.88 18.75
N VAL A 4 1.12 -11.39 19.98
CA VAL A 4 2.39 -11.86 20.57
C VAL A 4 2.98 -13.02 19.77
N LEU A 5 2.19 -14.05 19.47
CA LEU A 5 2.65 -15.22 18.71
C LEU A 5 2.99 -14.84 17.26
N PHE A 6 2.19 -13.95 16.67
CA PHE A 6 2.42 -13.45 15.34
C PHE A 6 3.72 -12.64 15.23
N ALA A 7 4.01 -11.82 16.24
CA ALA A 7 5.26 -11.06 16.32
C ALA A 7 6.49 -11.99 16.41
N ASP A 8 6.39 -13.13 17.11
CA ASP A 8 7.47 -14.13 17.13
C ASP A 8 7.68 -14.79 15.77
N ASP A 9 6.61 -15.10 15.04
CA ASP A 9 6.69 -15.63 13.68
C ASP A 9 7.37 -14.65 12.73
N ILE A 10 6.99 -13.37 12.78
CA ILE A 10 7.64 -12.32 11.98
C ILE A 10 9.11 -12.25 12.32
N LYS A 11 9.47 -12.16 13.61
CA LYS A 11 10.87 -12.03 14.05
C LYS A 11 11.73 -13.20 13.58
N ARG A 12 11.20 -14.43 13.67
CA ARG A 12 11.89 -15.62 13.13
C ARG A 12 12.09 -15.52 11.63
N LYS A 13 11.06 -15.12 10.89
CA LYS A 13 11.10 -15.02 9.43
C LYS A 13 12.03 -13.92 8.93
N LEU A 14 12.06 -12.76 9.59
CA LEU A 14 12.99 -11.68 9.27
C LEU A 14 14.45 -12.14 9.47
N LYS A 15 14.73 -12.81 10.59
CA LYS A 15 16.08 -13.36 10.86
C LYS A 15 16.52 -14.45 9.89
N SER A 16 15.59 -15.25 9.36
CA SER A 16 15.93 -16.35 8.45
C SER A 16 16.06 -15.89 7.00
N ASP A 17 15.05 -15.21 6.48
CA ASP A 17 14.88 -15.00 5.04
C ASP A 17 15.46 -13.66 4.56
N PHE A 18 15.62 -12.70 5.48
CA PHE A 18 16.05 -11.33 5.20
C PHE A 18 17.34 -10.97 5.97
N ARG A 19 18.18 -11.97 6.22
CA ARG A 19 19.49 -11.76 6.84
C ARG A 19 20.37 -10.93 5.90
N GLY A 20 20.93 -9.83 6.40
CA GLY A 20 21.80 -8.92 5.64
C GLY A 20 21.10 -7.68 5.10
N PHE A 21 19.82 -7.46 5.43
CA PHE A 21 19.19 -6.15 5.31
C PHE A 21 19.31 -5.43 6.65
N ASP A 22 20.02 -4.30 6.66
CA ASP A 22 20.27 -3.51 7.88
C ASP A 22 19.08 -2.62 8.25
N GLU A 23 18.29 -2.22 7.24
CA GLU A 23 17.11 -1.37 7.39
C GLU A 23 15.89 -2.07 6.78
N LEU A 24 14.81 -2.15 7.57
CA LEU A 24 13.53 -2.71 7.17
C LEU A 24 12.43 -1.74 7.57
N GLU A 25 11.71 -1.23 6.58
CA GLU A 25 10.46 -0.52 6.81
C GLU A 25 9.30 -1.50 6.88
N ILE A 26 8.47 -1.37 7.91
CA ILE A 26 7.35 -2.27 8.15
C ILE A 26 6.11 -1.41 8.36
N TRP A 27 5.11 -1.62 7.53
CA TRP A 27 3.88 -0.82 7.52
C TRP A 27 2.67 -1.67 7.91
N GLY A 28 1.71 -1.05 8.61
CA GLY A 28 0.52 -1.72 9.12
C GLY A 28 -0.76 -0.90 8.93
N ASP A 29 -1.89 -1.59 9.13
CA ASP A 29 -3.22 -0.99 9.17
C ASP A 29 -3.31 0.00 10.34
N PRO A 30 -3.75 1.25 10.14
CA PRO A 30 -3.87 2.22 11.23
C PRO A 30 -4.71 1.76 12.42
N SER A 31 -5.69 0.88 12.15
CA SER A 31 -6.54 0.28 13.18
C SER A 31 -5.72 -0.53 14.21
N GLY A 32 -4.52 -0.98 13.86
CA GLY A 32 -3.64 -1.74 14.75
C GLY A 32 -2.93 -0.93 15.83
N ASP A 33 -2.99 0.40 15.74
CA ASP A 33 -2.47 1.36 16.73
C ASP A 33 -3.55 1.84 17.70
N TYR A 34 -4.75 1.24 17.65
CA TYR A 34 -5.82 1.47 18.61
C TYR A 34 -5.89 0.31 19.61
N PRO A 35 -6.09 0.60 20.91
CA PRO A 35 -6.24 -0.44 21.92
C PRO A 35 -7.51 -1.23 21.68
N GLY A 36 -7.49 -2.50 22.09
CA GLY A 36 -8.67 -3.35 22.05
C GLY A 36 -9.63 -3.03 23.18
N GLU A 37 -10.85 -3.54 23.12
CA GLU A 37 -11.85 -3.35 24.20
C GLU A 37 -11.40 -3.89 25.57
N GLN A 38 -10.43 -4.83 25.60
CA GLN A 38 -9.99 -5.52 26.81
C GLN A 38 -8.48 -5.43 27.07
N ILE A 39 -7.71 -4.82 26.16
CA ILE A 39 -6.23 -4.80 26.23
C ILE A 39 -5.78 -3.39 25.84
N GLU A 40 -5.01 -2.78 26.73
CA GLU A 40 -4.44 -1.44 26.52
C GLU A 40 -3.29 -1.44 25.50
N ASP A 41 -2.49 -2.52 25.46
CA ASP A 41 -1.42 -2.67 24.48
C ASP A 41 -2.00 -2.89 23.07
N THR A 42 -1.62 -2.03 22.14
CA THR A 42 -2.04 -2.15 20.74
C THR A 42 -1.27 -3.29 20.05
N ALA A 43 -1.79 -3.75 18.91
CA ALA A 43 -1.09 -4.78 18.13
C ALA A 43 0.27 -4.26 17.64
N MET A 44 0.37 -2.96 17.33
CA MET A 44 1.63 -2.32 16.95
C MET A 44 2.60 -2.20 18.12
N ASP A 45 2.13 -1.89 19.33
CA ASP A 45 3.00 -1.83 20.52
C ASP A 45 3.64 -3.17 20.82
N ILE A 46 2.87 -4.25 20.71
CA ILE A 46 3.40 -5.61 20.88
C ILE A 46 4.50 -5.92 19.84
N LEU A 47 4.32 -5.49 18.58
CA LEU A 47 5.33 -5.67 17.54
C LEU A 47 6.59 -4.84 17.84
N ARG A 48 6.42 -3.56 18.19
CA ARG A 48 7.51 -2.64 18.55
C ARG A 48 8.30 -3.14 19.74
N ALA A 49 7.62 -3.61 20.79
CA ALA A 49 8.23 -4.21 21.97
C ALA A 49 9.09 -5.45 21.66
N LYS A 50 8.78 -6.18 20.58
CA LYS A 50 9.60 -7.30 20.10
C LYS A 50 10.75 -6.90 19.17
N GLY A 51 10.96 -5.59 18.94
CA GLY A 51 11.99 -5.04 18.07
C GLY A 51 11.61 -5.06 16.60
N ILE A 52 10.31 -5.04 16.28
CA ILE A 52 9.80 -4.93 14.90
C ILE A 52 9.32 -3.48 14.73
N PRO A 53 10.04 -2.63 13.98
CA PRO A 53 9.74 -1.20 13.88
C PRO A 53 8.53 -0.95 12.94
N VAL A 54 7.35 -1.38 13.35
CA VAL A 54 6.12 -1.17 12.57
C VAL A 54 5.60 0.26 12.68
N GLN A 55 5.27 0.82 11.53
CA GLN A 55 4.66 2.13 11.36
C GLN A 55 3.22 1.97 10.89
N SER A 56 2.34 2.82 11.44
CA SER A 56 0.98 2.95 10.94
C SER A 56 1.00 3.71 9.63
N CYS A 57 0.18 3.30 8.66
CA CYS A 57 -0.13 4.16 7.52
C CYS A 57 -0.96 5.37 7.97
N ASP A 58 -1.04 6.41 7.14
CA ASP A 58 -1.85 7.60 7.44
C ASP A 58 -3.36 7.39 7.19
N THR A 59 -3.73 6.40 6.37
CA THR A 59 -5.12 6.14 6.00
C THR A 59 -5.42 4.66 5.77
N ASN A 60 -6.67 4.27 6.02
CA ASN A 60 -7.20 2.94 5.69
C ASN A 60 -8.17 2.94 4.49
N VAL A 61 -8.34 4.10 3.85
CA VAL A 61 -9.29 4.30 2.74
C VAL A 61 -8.98 3.32 1.61
N PHE A 62 -9.96 2.50 1.25
CA PHE A 62 -9.79 1.40 0.30
C PHE A 62 -9.34 1.86 -1.09
N THR A 63 -9.90 2.97 -1.60
CA THR A 63 -9.52 3.51 -2.91
C THR A 63 -8.04 3.90 -2.95
N MET A 64 -7.55 4.66 -1.97
CA MET A 64 -6.14 5.04 -1.83
C MET A 64 -5.22 3.80 -1.81
N ARG A 65 -5.59 2.81 -0.98
CA ARG A 65 -4.84 1.54 -0.86
C ARG A 65 -4.79 0.75 -2.17
N ARG A 66 -5.91 0.69 -2.89
CA ARG A 66 -6.03 -0.01 -4.17
C ARG A 66 -5.25 0.70 -5.26
N GLU A 67 -5.37 2.02 -5.35
CA GLU A 67 -4.66 2.82 -6.36
C GLU A 67 -3.13 2.78 -6.16
N ALA A 68 -2.65 2.76 -4.91
CA ALA A 68 -1.21 2.65 -4.61
C ALA A 68 -0.60 1.37 -5.23
N VAL A 69 -1.33 0.25 -5.18
CA VAL A 69 -0.91 -1.01 -5.82
C VAL A 69 -1.07 -0.95 -7.33
N THR A 70 -2.18 -0.40 -7.83
CA THR A 70 -2.44 -0.27 -9.26
C THR A 70 -1.32 0.52 -9.94
N ALA A 71 -0.87 1.62 -9.34
CA ALA A 71 0.22 2.43 -9.87
C ALA A 71 1.54 1.65 -10.08
N GLN A 72 1.79 0.61 -9.28
CA GLN A 72 2.98 -0.24 -9.42
C GLN A 72 2.80 -1.36 -10.44
N LEU A 73 1.59 -1.91 -10.54
CA LEU A 73 1.24 -2.93 -11.53
C LEU A 73 1.27 -2.40 -12.96
N THR A 74 0.94 -1.13 -13.17
CA THR A 74 0.89 -0.51 -14.50
C THR A 74 2.18 0.20 -14.90
N ARG A 75 3.15 0.33 -13.99
CA ARG A 75 4.40 1.07 -14.23
C ARG A 75 5.48 0.15 -14.79
N LEU A 76 6.22 0.64 -15.77
CA LEU A 76 7.53 0.10 -16.14
C LEU A 76 8.62 1.04 -15.62
N THR A 77 9.70 0.47 -15.10
CA THR A 77 10.90 1.23 -14.75
C THR A 77 11.55 1.78 -16.01
N ILE A 78 12.50 2.72 -15.87
CA ILE A 78 13.28 3.24 -16.99
C ILE A 78 14.03 2.15 -17.77
N THR A 79 14.30 1.01 -17.12
CA THR A 79 14.93 -0.16 -17.75
C THR A 79 13.91 -1.15 -18.33
N GLY A 80 12.64 -0.77 -18.45
CA GLY A 80 11.56 -1.63 -18.98
C GLY A 80 11.15 -2.79 -18.07
N ARG A 81 11.54 -2.78 -16.78
CA ARG A 81 11.15 -3.83 -15.81
C ARG A 81 9.82 -3.46 -15.14
N PRO A 82 9.03 -4.44 -14.66
CA PRO A 82 7.81 -4.14 -13.90
C PRO A 82 8.09 -3.32 -12.64
N GLY A 83 7.18 -2.40 -12.29
CA GLY A 83 7.24 -1.62 -11.05
C GLY A 83 7.09 -2.46 -9.77
N MET A 84 6.49 -3.65 -9.89
CA MET A 84 6.40 -4.63 -8.79
C MET A 84 6.81 -6.02 -9.28
N ALA A 85 7.68 -6.67 -8.51
CA ALA A 85 8.00 -8.08 -8.65
C ALA A 85 7.60 -8.84 -7.38
N VAL A 86 6.96 -10.00 -7.54
CA VAL A 86 6.48 -10.81 -6.41
C VAL A 86 7.25 -12.13 -6.35
N SER A 87 7.87 -12.41 -5.20
CA SER A 87 8.60 -13.66 -4.99
C SER A 87 7.72 -14.90 -5.20
N PRO A 88 8.23 -15.98 -5.84
CA PRO A 88 7.53 -17.26 -5.95
C PRO A 88 7.15 -17.86 -4.59
N LYS A 89 7.89 -17.54 -3.52
CA LYS A 89 7.63 -17.99 -2.15
C LYS A 89 6.34 -17.39 -1.58
N ALA A 90 5.87 -16.26 -2.08
CA ALA A 90 4.66 -15.56 -1.62
C ALA A 90 3.37 -16.19 -2.22
N ARG A 91 3.16 -17.50 -2.02
CA ARG A 91 2.12 -18.29 -2.72
C ARG A 91 0.70 -17.76 -2.49
N VAL A 92 0.36 -17.39 -1.25
CA VAL A 92 -1.00 -16.91 -0.89
C VAL A 92 -1.24 -15.53 -1.51
N PHE A 93 -0.28 -14.62 -1.39
CA PHE A 93 -0.35 -13.29 -2.00
C PHE A 93 -0.50 -13.38 -3.52
N ARG A 94 0.31 -14.21 -4.19
CA ARG A 94 0.18 -14.45 -5.64
C ARG A 94 -1.20 -14.94 -6.04
N LYS A 95 -1.76 -15.92 -5.31
CA LYS A 95 -3.13 -16.41 -5.57
C LYS A 95 -4.20 -15.33 -5.34
N GLY A 96 -4.03 -14.51 -4.31
CA GLY A 96 -4.89 -13.36 -4.05
C GLY A 96 -4.87 -12.37 -5.22
N MET A 97 -3.68 -11.94 -5.63
CA MET A 97 -3.49 -10.98 -6.73
C MET A 97 -3.94 -11.51 -8.10
N LEU A 98 -3.92 -12.83 -8.33
CA LEU A 98 -4.40 -13.47 -9.56
C LEU A 98 -5.94 -13.61 -9.63
N GLY A 99 -6.68 -13.09 -8.65
CA GLY A 99 -8.16 -13.10 -8.65
C GLY A 99 -8.78 -13.72 -7.40
N GLY A 100 -7.97 -14.27 -6.49
CA GLY A 100 -8.46 -14.72 -5.19
C GLY A 100 -9.01 -13.57 -4.33
N TYR A 101 -8.48 -12.36 -4.48
CA TYR A 101 -8.98 -11.13 -3.88
C TYR A 101 -9.83 -10.36 -4.90
N GLN A 102 -11.16 -10.43 -4.74
CA GLN A 102 -12.12 -9.95 -5.72
C GLN A 102 -13.39 -9.42 -5.07
N TYR A 103 -14.14 -8.58 -5.79
CA TYR A 103 -15.44 -8.08 -5.34
C TYR A 103 -16.46 -9.22 -5.23
N LYS A 104 -17.29 -9.15 -4.19
CA LYS A 104 -18.41 -10.09 -4.03
C LYS A 104 -19.55 -9.67 -4.94
N ARG A 105 -20.09 -10.60 -5.73
CA ARG A 105 -21.29 -10.38 -6.54
C ARG A 105 -22.53 -10.34 -5.64
N VAL A 106 -23.39 -9.35 -5.87
CA VAL A 106 -24.71 -9.25 -5.28
C VAL A 106 -25.70 -9.92 -6.24
N GLN A 107 -26.45 -10.91 -5.76
CA GLN A 107 -27.51 -11.52 -6.57
C GLN A 107 -28.72 -10.60 -6.57
N VAL A 108 -28.86 -9.79 -7.62
CA VAL A 108 -30.09 -9.04 -7.92
C VAL A 108 -30.68 -9.66 -9.19
N VAL A 109 -31.97 -9.97 -9.17
CA VAL A 109 -32.66 -10.53 -10.34
C VAL A 109 -32.61 -9.50 -11.47
N GLY A 110 -32.02 -9.86 -12.60
CA GLY A 110 -31.93 -9.02 -13.80
C GLY A 110 -30.69 -8.11 -13.92
N ASP A 111 -29.92 -7.89 -12.86
CA ASP A 111 -28.75 -6.98 -12.85
C ASP A 111 -27.49 -7.64 -12.26
N MET A 112 -26.33 -7.43 -12.91
CA MET A 112 -25.02 -7.74 -12.32
C MET A 112 -24.55 -6.58 -11.45
N ARG A 113 -24.73 -6.69 -10.13
CA ARG A 113 -24.16 -5.74 -9.16
C ARG A 113 -23.05 -6.39 -8.33
N PHE A 114 -22.07 -5.59 -7.93
CA PHE A 114 -20.97 -5.99 -7.05
C PHE A 114 -20.95 -5.09 -5.83
N HIS A 115 -20.38 -5.57 -4.73
CA HIS A 115 -20.08 -4.74 -3.58
C HIS A 115 -18.97 -3.72 -3.90
N ASP A 116 -19.02 -2.56 -3.26
CA ASP A 116 -17.99 -1.50 -3.39
C ASP A 116 -16.64 -1.86 -2.77
N LYS A 117 -16.62 -2.91 -1.93
CA LYS A 117 -15.43 -3.43 -1.28
C LYS A 117 -15.22 -4.91 -1.61
N PRO A 118 -13.96 -5.35 -1.70
CA PRO A 118 -13.63 -6.74 -2.00
C PRO A 118 -14.11 -7.69 -0.89
N ASN A 119 -14.37 -8.93 -1.29
CA ASN A 119 -14.84 -9.96 -0.39
C ASN A 119 -13.76 -10.33 0.62
N LYS A 120 -14.07 -10.20 1.93
CA LYS A 120 -13.20 -10.69 2.99
C LYS A 120 -13.13 -12.22 2.94
N ASN A 121 -11.95 -12.75 2.64
CA ASN A 121 -11.66 -14.17 2.49
C ASN A 121 -10.22 -14.47 2.90
N ILE A 122 -9.80 -15.72 2.73
CA ILE A 122 -8.46 -16.20 3.10
C ILE A 122 -7.29 -15.44 2.42
N TYR A 123 -7.55 -14.75 1.30
CA TYR A 123 -6.55 -13.96 0.58
C TYR A 123 -6.54 -12.49 0.99
N SER A 124 -7.62 -12.01 1.62
CA SER A 124 -7.82 -10.58 1.87
C SER A 124 -6.77 -10.00 2.79
N HIS A 125 -6.44 -10.68 3.89
CA HIS A 125 -5.49 -10.17 4.87
C HIS A 125 -4.11 -9.90 4.27
N ILE A 126 -3.58 -10.83 3.47
CA ILE A 126 -2.25 -10.66 2.86
C ILE A 126 -2.28 -9.65 1.71
N CYS A 127 -3.37 -9.58 0.94
CA CYS A 127 -3.52 -8.58 -0.12
C CYS A 127 -3.64 -7.16 0.46
N GLU A 128 -4.36 -6.99 1.55
CA GLU A 128 -4.48 -5.71 2.25
C GLU A 128 -3.17 -5.30 2.92
N ALA A 129 -2.44 -6.24 3.52
CA ALA A 129 -1.08 -5.98 4.02
C ALA A 129 -0.14 -5.48 2.89
N GLY A 130 -0.23 -6.08 1.70
CA GLY A 130 0.50 -5.60 0.53
C GLY A 130 0.09 -4.19 0.10
N GLN A 131 -1.20 -3.83 0.20
CA GLN A 131 -1.64 -2.46 -0.09
C GLN A 131 -1.10 -1.45 0.92
N TYR A 132 -1.08 -1.80 2.22
CA TYR A 132 -0.50 -0.95 3.26
C TYR A 132 1.01 -0.75 3.06
N LEU A 133 1.73 -1.78 2.59
CA LEU A 133 3.14 -1.63 2.21
C LEU A 133 3.35 -0.53 1.16
N PHE A 134 2.59 -0.55 0.06
CA PHE A 134 2.74 0.47 -0.98
C PHE A 134 2.25 1.84 -0.54
N LEU A 135 1.17 1.89 0.24
CA LEU A 135 0.65 3.13 0.78
C LEU A 135 1.70 3.81 1.68
N GLY A 136 2.27 3.06 2.63
CA GLY A 136 3.30 3.54 3.55
C GLY A 136 4.63 3.89 2.86
N ALA A 137 4.98 3.18 1.79
CA ALA A 137 6.14 3.51 0.95
C ALA A 137 5.98 4.80 0.10
N GLY A 138 4.92 5.59 0.32
CA GLY A 138 4.69 6.88 -0.33
C GLY A 138 3.94 6.81 -1.66
N GLU A 139 3.45 5.65 -2.09
CA GLU A 139 2.67 5.54 -3.33
C GLU A 139 1.25 6.12 -3.18
N GLY A 140 0.81 6.40 -1.95
CA GLY A 140 -0.40 7.20 -1.69
C GLY A 140 -0.23 8.67 -2.05
N ASP A 141 0.88 9.29 -1.65
CA ASP A 141 1.14 10.72 -1.87
C ASP A 141 1.35 11.02 -3.36
N ALA A 142 2.00 10.09 -4.07
CA ALA A 142 2.19 10.20 -5.51
C ALA A 142 0.86 10.28 -6.28
N LEU A 143 -0.24 9.73 -5.74
CA LEU A 143 -1.57 9.84 -6.34
C LEU A 143 -2.19 11.22 -6.11
N VAL A 144 -2.07 11.75 -4.89
CA VAL A 144 -2.57 13.10 -4.53
C VAL A 144 -1.85 14.17 -5.34
N ILE A 145 -0.54 14.05 -5.52
CA ILE A 145 0.27 14.99 -6.30
C ILE A 145 -0.09 14.95 -7.80
N ARG A 146 -0.41 13.75 -8.34
CA ARG A 146 -0.79 13.60 -9.76
C ARG A 146 -2.15 14.22 -10.09
N GLU A 147 -3.06 14.31 -9.13
CA GLU A 147 -4.37 14.94 -9.33
C GLU A 147 -4.30 16.47 -9.35
N ILE A 148 -3.21 17.10 -8.90
CA ILE A 148 -3.02 18.53 -9.08
C ILE A 148 -2.80 18.76 -10.59
N PRO A 149 -3.77 19.33 -11.32
CA PRO A 149 -3.60 19.54 -12.74
C PRO A 149 -2.43 20.48 -12.92
N ASN A 150 -1.52 20.10 -13.81
CA ASN A 150 -0.41 20.91 -14.27
C ASN A 150 -1.00 22.25 -14.75
N ARG A 151 -1.09 23.25 -13.87
CA ARG A 151 -1.56 24.59 -14.20
C ARG A 151 -0.48 25.14 -15.10
N VAL A 152 -0.64 24.96 -16.41
CA VAL A 152 0.18 25.64 -17.41
C VAL A 152 -0.02 27.13 -17.13
N THR A 153 0.91 27.72 -16.39
CA THR A 153 1.02 29.16 -16.31
C THR A 153 1.42 29.60 -17.71
N HIS A 154 0.45 30.02 -18.50
CA HIS A 154 0.71 30.81 -19.70
C HIS A 154 1.43 32.07 -19.24
N VAL A 155 2.76 32.03 -19.23
CA VAL A 155 3.58 33.23 -19.04
C VAL A 155 3.33 34.08 -20.27
N ASN A 156 2.52 35.12 -20.08
CA ASN A 156 2.17 36.07 -21.12
C ASN A 156 3.44 36.86 -21.51
N ARG A 157 4.21 36.34 -22.48
CA ARG A 157 5.37 37.04 -23.07
C ARG A 157 4.85 38.14 -23.99
N HIS A 158 4.37 39.23 -23.41
CA HIS A 158 4.16 40.50 -24.11
C HIS A 158 4.80 41.63 -23.31
N GLN A 159 6.10 41.87 -23.56
CA GLN A 159 6.92 43.06 -23.29
C GLN A 159 8.38 42.59 -23.24
N LYS A 160 9.38 43.11 -23.94
CA LYS A 160 9.57 44.33 -24.73
C LYS A 160 10.46 43.99 -25.91
N ARG A 161 10.07 44.39 -27.11
CA ARG A 161 10.98 44.56 -28.24
C ARG A 161 11.34 46.05 -28.25
N ILE A 162 12.63 46.38 -28.21
CA ILE A 162 13.32 47.39 -29.05
C ILE A 162 14.59 47.93 -28.34
N ARG A 163 15.72 47.40 -28.84
CA ARG A 163 17.00 48.03 -29.26
C ARG A 163 17.87 48.80 -28.26
N ARG A 164 19.04 48.19 -27.98
CA ARG A 164 20.33 48.87 -27.78
C ARG A 164 20.82 49.43 -29.13
N THR A 165 21.29 50.68 -29.21
CA THR A 165 22.64 51.05 -29.71
C THR A 165 22.92 52.54 -29.43
N ALA A 166 24.18 52.79 -29.00
CA ALA A 166 24.98 54.03 -29.02
C ALA A 166 24.35 55.36 -28.60
#